data_AF-A0A3B9ITL9-F1
#
_entry.id   AF-A0A3B9ITL9-F1
#
_cell.length_a   1.000
_cell.length_b   1.000
_cell.length_c   1.000
_cell.angle_alpha   90.00
_cell.angle_beta   90.00
_cell.angle_gamma   90.00
#
_symmetry.space_group_name_H-M   'P 1'
#
loop_
_entity.id
_entity.type
_entity.pdbx_description
1 polymer ?
#
loop_
_entity_poly.entity_id
_entity_poly.type
_entity_poly.pdbx_seq_one_letter_code
_entity_poly.pdbx_strand_id
1 'polypeptide(L)'
;MSEGPTPRPRRIIDTNVLLIANGAHDDVGPDCVAACALTLQEILQSGRVVIDDGWAILEEYGHKLRPNRGKGPGDVFLKWLLRQAGNPARCEQVTITPDEARGWAEFPDDPALGNFDPPDRKFVAVASAHPAHPPILQAADSKWLDWAPDLAHHGVEVRFICKDEAQRFHHNKFGR
;
A
#
# COMPACT_ATOMS: atom_id res chain seq x y z
N MET A 1 -32.28 19.53 -1.43
CA MET A 1 -30.82 19.67 -1.63
C MET A 1 -30.27 18.26 -1.62
N SER A 2 -29.96 17.68 -2.78
CA SER A 2 -29.39 16.33 -2.81
C SER A 2 -27.94 16.42 -2.38
N GLU A 3 -27.58 15.80 -1.26
CA GLU A 3 -26.20 15.49 -0.96
C GLU A 3 -25.64 14.69 -2.14
N GLY A 4 -24.60 15.21 -2.79
CA GLY A 4 -23.87 14.47 -3.81
C GLY A 4 -23.32 13.18 -3.22
N PRO A 5 -23.05 12.15 -4.03
CA PRO A 5 -22.52 10.88 -3.52
C PRO A 5 -21.24 11.14 -2.71
N THR A 6 -21.21 10.63 -1.48
CA THR A 6 -20.02 10.69 -0.61
C THR A 6 -18.80 10.21 -1.39
N PRO A 7 -17.70 10.97 -1.41
CA PRO A 7 -16.51 10.58 -2.15
C PRO A 7 -15.99 9.24 -1.65
N ARG A 8 -15.72 8.32 -2.58
CA ARG A 8 -15.16 7.00 -2.27
C ARG A 8 -13.77 7.19 -1.63
N PRO A 9 -13.45 6.44 -0.56
CA PRO A 9 -12.13 6.53 0.05
C PRO A 9 -11.06 6.07 -0.95
N ARG A 10 -10.01 6.88 -1.10
CA ARG A 10 -8.82 6.60 -1.91
C ARG A 10 -7.77 5.92 -1.03
N ARG A 11 -7.14 4.88 -1.55
CA ARG A 11 -6.12 4.12 -0.82
C ARG A 11 -4.98 3.75 -1.76
N ILE A 12 -3.75 3.86 -1.27
CA ILE A 12 -2.59 3.19 -1.85
C ILE A 12 -2.41 1.90 -1.04
N ILE A 13 -2.05 0.79 -1.69
CA ILE A 13 -2.00 -0.51 -1.02
C ILE A 13 -0.57 -1.03 -1.08
N ASP A 14 0.04 -1.30 0.06
CA ASP A 14 1.34 -1.95 0.07
C ASP A 14 1.22 -3.42 -0.38
N THR A 15 2.27 -3.94 -1.02
CA THR A 15 2.30 -5.33 -1.50
C THR A 15 2.09 -6.35 -0.38
N ASN A 16 2.57 -6.06 0.83
CA ASN A 16 2.44 -6.91 2.01
C ASN A 16 0.97 -7.18 2.38
N VAL A 17 0.05 -6.23 2.13
CA VAL A 17 -1.39 -6.42 2.34
C VAL A 17 -1.94 -7.53 1.45
N LEU A 18 -1.57 -7.52 0.17
CA LEU A 18 -2.03 -8.52 -0.81
C LEU A 18 -1.46 -9.91 -0.49
N LEU A 19 -0.18 -9.96 -0.10
CA LEU A 19 0.49 -11.22 0.25
C LEU A 19 -0.07 -11.85 1.53
N ILE A 20 -0.27 -11.06 2.57
CA ILE A 20 -0.86 -11.54 3.83
C ILE A 20 -2.32 -11.97 3.61
N ALA A 21 -3.09 -11.24 2.82
CA ALA A 21 -4.46 -11.66 2.48
C ALA A 21 -4.50 -13.03 1.77
N ASN A 22 -3.42 -13.40 1.06
CA ASN A 22 -3.25 -14.71 0.43
C ASN A 22 -2.73 -15.79 1.40
N GLY A 23 -2.43 -15.46 2.65
CA GLY A 23 -1.79 -16.37 3.61
C GLY A 23 -0.33 -16.66 3.31
N ALA A 24 0.37 -15.78 2.58
CA ALA A 24 1.75 -16.00 2.13
C ALA A 24 2.82 -15.58 3.18
N HIS A 25 2.46 -15.56 4.46
CA HIS A 25 3.35 -15.16 5.55
C HIS A 25 3.04 -16.01 6.79
N ASP A 26 3.94 -16.93 7.15
CA ASP A 26 3.64 -17.95 8.16
C ASP A 26 3.62 -17.40 9.60
N ASP A 27 4.32 -16.30 9.86
CA ASP A 27 4.44 -15.73 11.20
C ASP A 27 3.30 -14.79 11.59
N VAL A 28 2.36 -14.47 10.68
CA VAL A 28 1.19 -13.63 10.99
C VAL A 28 0.01 -14.48 11.44
N GLY A 29 -0.76 -13.94 12.39
CA GLY A 29 -1.96 -14.57 12.90
C GLY A 29 -3.10 -14.60 11.89
N PRO A 30 -4.07 -15.52 12.08
CA PRO A 30 -5.21 -15.65 11.19
C PRO A 30 -6.10 -14.39 11.17
N ASP A 31 -6.14 -13.63 12.25
CA ASP A 31 -6.89 -12.38 12.34
C ASP A 31 -6.31 -11.31 11.40
N CYS A 32 -4.98 -11.23 11.26
CA CYS A 32 -4.35 -10.30 10.32
C CYS A 32 -4.63 -10.69 8.87
N VAL A 33 -4.55 -11.99 8.55
CA VAL A 33 -4.93 -12.53 7.23
C VAL A 33 -6.38 -12.16 6.89
N ALA A 34 -7.31 -12.39 7.83
CA ALA A 34 -8.72 -12.06 7.66
C ALA A 34 -8.95 -10.55 7.49
N ALA A 35 -8.30 -9.71 8.31
CA ALA A 35 -8.42 -8.25 8.22
C ALA A 35 -7.92 -7.70 6.88
N CYS A 36 -6.79 -8.23 6.38
CA CYS A 36 -6.29 -7.86 5.05
C CYS A 36 -7.28 -8.28 3.94
N ALA A 37 -7.79 -9.51 4.00
CA ALA A 37 -8.78 -10.00 3.02
C ALA A 37 -10.07 -9.16 3.01
N LEU A 38 -10.62 -8.85 4.18
CA LEU A 38 -11.81 -8.00 4.33
C LEU A 38 -11.57 -6.58 3.80
N THR A 39 -10.42 -5.99 4.13
CA THR A 39 -10.04 -4.66 3.62
C THR A 39 -9.99 -4.63 2.09
N LEU A 40 -9.37 -5.63 1.46
CA LEU A 40 -9.34 -5.73 -0.01
C LEU A 40 -10.76 -5.88 -0.57
N GLN A 41 -11.62 -6.68 0.07
CA GLN A 41 -13.02 -6.87 -0.34
C GLN A 41 -13.84 -5.56 -0.27
N GLU A 42 -13.66 -4.76 0.78
CA GLU A 42 -14.32 -3.45 0.92
C GLU A 42 -13.92 -2.49 -0.22
N ILE A 43 -12.63 -2.49 -0.58
CA ILE A 43 -12.12 -1.71 -1.70
C ILE A 43 -12.73 -2.19 -3.02
N LEU A 44 -12.79 -3.51 -3.25
CA LEU A 44 -13.42 -4.11 -4.44
C LEU A 44 -14.89 -3.69 -4.60
N GLN A 45 -15.62 -3.50 -3.51
CA GLN A 45 -17.03 -3.13 -3.54
C GLN A 45 -17.22 -1.62 -3.69
N SER A 46 -16.41 -0.82 -2.99
CA SER A 46 -16.75 0.59 -2.77
C SER A 46 -15.60 1.58 -2.83
N GLY A 47 -14.35 1.12 -2.71
CA GLY A 47 -13.17 1.99 -2.66
C GLY A 47 -12.63 2.44 -4.01
N ARG A 48 -11.56 3.23 -3.96
CA ARG A 48 -10.76 3.64 -5.12
C ARG A 48 -9.28 3.44 -4.80
N VAL A 49 -8.55 2.85 -5.74
CA VAL A 49 -7.09 2.64 -5.59
C VAL A 49 -6.34 3.76 -6.28
N VAL A 50 -5.19 4.16 -5.72
CA VAL A 50 -4.25 5.07 -6.38
C VAL A 50 -2.96 4.31 -6.69
N ILE A 51 -2.49 4.39 -7.93
CA ILE A 51 -1.26 3.77 -8.41
C ILE A 51 -0.43 4.79 -9.21
N ASP A 52 0.80 4.43 -9.56
CA ASP A 52 1.56 5.17 -10.56
C ASP A 52 1.10 4.85 -11.99
N ASP A 53 1.26 5.81 -12.90
CA ASP A 53 0.99 5.63 -14.34
C ASP A 53 2.12 4.88 -15.09
N GLY A 54 3.28 4.72 -14.44
CA GLY A 54 4.47 4.04 -14.94
C GLY A 54 4.54 2.53 -14.67
N TRP A 55 3.48 1.93 -14.10
CA TRP A 55 3.37 0.50 -13.76
C TRP A 55 4.27 -0.03 -12.64
N ALA A 56 5.05 0.78 -11.94
CA ALA A 56 5.98 0.34 -10.89
C ALA A 56 5.27 -0.46 -9.76
N ILE A 57 4.09 -0.03 -9.31
CA ILE A 57 3.30 -0.74 -8.30
C ILE A 57 2.72 -2.05 -8.88
N LEU A 58 2.13 -1.99 -10.07
CA LEU A 58 1.48 -3.16 -10.69
C LEU A 58 2.50 -4.24 -11.08
N GLU A 59 3.70 -3.86 -11.50
CA GLU A 59 4.80 -4.79 -11.76
C GLU A 59 5.27 -5.48 -10.48
N GLU A 60 5.42 -4.75 -9.38
CA GLU A 60 5.74 -5.37 -8.09
C GLU A 60 4.69 -6.41 -7.68
N TYR A 61 3.41 -6.04 -7.76
CA TYR A 61 2.33 -6.98 -7.49
C TYR A 61 2.41 -8.19 -8.42
N GLY A 62 2.64 -7.98 -9.71
CA GLY A 62 2.76 -9.06 -10.71
C GLY A 62 3.92 -10.02 -10.44
N HIS A 63 5.03 -9.52 -9.91
CA HIS A 63 6.18 -10.35 -9.52
C HIS A 63 5.95 -11.16 -8.25
N LYS A 64 5.25 -10.57 -7.27
CA LYS A 64 5.05 -11.17 -5.94
C LYS A 64 3.83 -12.08 -5.88
N LEU A 65 2.77 -11.78 -6.63
CA LEU A 65 1.54 -12.56 -6.69
C LEU A 65 1.50 -13.48 -7.90
N ARG A 66 0.44 -14.29 -7.99
CA ARG A 66 0.23 -15.24 -9.09
C ARG A 66 -1.23 -15.11 -9.60
N PRO A 67 -1.67 -13.95 -10.11
CA PRO A 67 -3.08 -13.66 -10.39
C PRO A 67 -3.74 -14.57 -11.43
N ASN A 68 -2.94 -15.25 -12.26
CA ASN A 68 -3.42 -16.20 -13.28
C ASN A 68 -3.57 -17.63 -12.76
N ARG A 69 -3.09 -17.94 -11.55
CA ARG A 69 -3.11 -19.30 -10.97
C ARG A 69 -3.69 -19.33 -9.55
N GLY A 70 -3.42 -18.29 -8.76
CA GLY A 70 -3.90 -18.14 -7.39
C GLY A 70 -5.36 -17.72 -7.33
N LYS A 71 -6.04 -18.16 -6.27
CA LYS A 71 -7.45 -17.85 -5.99
C LYS A 71 -7.60 -17.07 -4.67
N GLY A 72 -6.49 -16.65 -4.06
CA GLY A 72 -6.52 -15.92 -2.81
C GLY A 72 -7.07 -14.50 -2.98
N PRO A 73 -7.52 -13.85 -1.90
CA PRO A 73 -8.05 -12.48 -1.93
C PRO A 73 -7.12 -11.46 -2.59
N GLY A 74 -5.81 -11.54 -2.36
CA GLY A 74 -4.80 -10.70 -2.99
C GLY A 74 -4.69 -10.91 -4.51
N ASP A 75 -4.73 -12.17 -4.97
CA ASP A 75 -4.71 -12.48 -6.40
C ASP A 75 -5.98 -11.98 -7.11
N VAL A 76 -7.13 -12.17 -6.48
CA VAL A 76 -8.43 -11.67 -6.97
C VAL A 76 -8.42 -10.14 -7.04
N PHE A 77 -7.88 -9.49 -6.01
CA PHE A 77 -7.74 -8.05 -5.98
C PHE A 77 -6.84 -7.52 -7.10
N LEU A 78 -5.65 -8.12 -7.30
CA LEU A 78 -4.75 -7.73 -8.38
C LEU A 78 -5.41 -7.88 -9.76
N LYS A 79 -6.09 -9.01 -9.99
CA LYS A 79 -6.81 -9.24 -11.25
C LYS A 79 -7.91 -8.20 -11.48
N TRP A 80 -8.62 -7.80 -10.43
CA TRP A 80 -9.59 -6.72 -10.50
C TRP A 80 -8.93 -5.37 -10.79
N LEU A 81 -7.84 -5.04 -10.10
CA LEU A 81 -7.14 -3.75 -10.26
C LEU A 81 -6.59 -3.59 -11.69
N LEU A 82 -5.98 -4.64 -12.25
CA LEU A 82 -5.52 -4.67 -13.63
C LEU A 82 -6.65 -4.38 -14.64
N ARG A 83 -7.88 -4.84 -14.35
CA ARG A 83 -9.06 -4.56 -15.19
C ARG A 83 -9.61 -3.15 -14.99
N GLN A 84 -9.40 -2.56 -13.81
CA GLN A 84 -9.92 -1.24 -13.45
C GLN A 84 -8.89 -0.11 -13.61
N ALA A 85 -7.64 -0.40 -14.00
CA ALA A 85 -6.58 0.59 -14.09
C ALA A 85 -6.96 1.80 -14.96
N GLY A 86 -7.69 1.57 -16.06
CA GLY A 86 -8.20 2.64 -16.93
C GLY A 86 -9.55 3.24 -16.51
N ASN A 87 -10.13 2.84 -15.37
CA ASN A 87 -11.42 3.35 -14.88
C ASN A 87 -11.22 4.38 -13.76
N PRO A 88 -11.32 5.69 -14.04
CA PRO A 88 -11.06 6.76 -13.04
C PRO A 88 -12.03 6.75 -11.86
N ALA A 89 -13.18 6.05 -11.96
CA ALA A 89 -14.08 5.90 -10.83
C ALA A 89 -13.52 4.92 -9.77
N ARG A 90 -12.61 4.01 -10.17
CA ARG A 90 -12.12 2.87 -9.39
C ARG A 90 -10.60 2.85 -9.19
N CYS A 91 -9.85 3.43 -10.12
CA CYS A 91 -8.41 3.58 -10.07
C CYS A 91 -8.02 5.00 -10.52
N GLU A 92 -7.33 5.75 -9.68
CA GLU A 92 -6.64 6.99 -10.06
C GLU A 92 -5.16 6.67 -10.30
N GLN A 93 -4.58 7.28 -11.34
CA GLN A 93 -3.16 7.16 -11.64
C GLN A 93 -2.50 8.51 -11.44
N VAL A 94 -1.29 8.50 -10.90
CA VAL A 94 -0.45 9.70 -10.74
C VAL A 94 0.90 9.45 -11.35
N THR A 95 1.52 10.50 -11.85
CA THR A 95 2.90 10.44 -12.35
C THR A 95 3.86 10.52 -11.17
N ILE A 96 4.85 9.64 -11.16
CA ILE A 96 6.03 9.72 -10.30
C ILE A 96 7.28 9.69 -11.19
N THR A 97 8.30 10.44 -10.82
CA THR A 97 9.47 10.69 -11.67
C THR A 97 10.67 9.93 -11.13
N PRO A 98 11.35 9.10 -11.93
CA PRO A 98 12.57 8.42 -11.46
C PRO A 98 13.65 9.40 -10.99
N ASP A 99 14.34 9.07 -9.90
CA ASP A 99 15.43 9.87 -9.31
C ASP A 99 16.57 8.92 -8.89
N GLU A 100 17.81 9.21 -9.29
CA GLU A 100 18.94 8.31 -9.03
C GLU A 100 19.31 8.20 -7.54
N ALA A 101 19.13 9.26 -6.75
CA ALA A 101 19.49 9.28 -5.34
C ALA A 101 18.35 8.79 -4.45
N ARG A 102 17.13 9.22 -4.77
CA ARG A 102 15.95 8.97 -3.95
C ARG A 102 15.08 7.83 -4.47
N GLY A 103 15.34 7.33 -5.68
CA GLY A 103 14.49 6.35 -6.38
C GLY A 103 13.36 7.05 -7.13
N TRP A 104 12.66 7.97 -6.44
CA TRP A 104 11.59 8.80 -7.02
C TRP A 104 11.70 10.25 -6.57
N ALA A 105 11.40 11.18 -7.46
CA ALA A 105 11.54 12.60 -7.19
C ALA A 105 10.51 13.13 -6.18
N GLU A 106 9.40 12.42 -6.01
CA GLU A 106 8.32 12.71 -5.08
C GLU A 106 8.51 12.00 -3.73
N PHE A 107 9.54 11.15 -3.59
CA PHE A 107 9.92 10.61 -2.29
C PHE A 107 10.56 11.72 -1.42
N PRO A 108 10.18 11.89 -0.15
CA PRO A 108 10.70 12.98 0.69
C PRO A 108 12.22 13.00 0.76
N ASP A 109 12.79 14.19 0.57
CA ASP A 109 14.23 14.44 0.78
C ASP A 109 14.49 14.70 2.27
N ASP A 110 14.50 13.62 3.05
CA ASP A 110 14.69 13.66 4.51
C ASP A 110 15.76 12.65 4.94
N PRO A 111 16.84 13.08 5.62
CA PRO A 111 17.85 12.18 6.17
C PRO A 111 17.29 11.12 7.13
N ALA A 112 16.20 11.40 7.84
CA ALA A 112 15.53 10.43 8.72
C ALA A 112 14.96 9.23 7.95
N LEU A 113 14.62 9.44 6.68
CA LEU A 113 14.16 8.40 5.74
C LEU A 113 15.32 7.83 4.90
N GLY A 114 16.57 8.15 5.21
CA GLY A 114 17.75 7.70 4.46
C GLY A 114 17.95 6.18 4.44
N ASN A 115 17.45 5.47 5.46
CA ASN A 115 17.48 4.01 5.54
C ASN A 115 16.20 3.32 5.00
N PHE A 116 15.28 4.08 4.39
CA PHE A 116 14.02 3.55 3.88
C PHE A 116 14.25 2.56 2.73
N ASP A 117 13.54 1.43 2.78
CA ASP A 117 13.69 0.33 1.82
C ASP A 117 13.43 0.84 0.38
N PRO A 118 14.40 0.74 -0.55
CA PRO A 118 14.26 1.31 -1.89
C PRO A 118 13.03 0.83 -2.70
N PRO A 119 12.63 -0.46 -2.66
CA PRO A 119 11.43 -0.91 -3.35
C PRO A 119 10.17 -0.19 -2.86
N ASP A 120 10.03 0.08 -1.57
CA ASP A 120 8.80 0.62 -0.97
C ASP A 120 8.61 2.11 -1.27
N ARG A 121 9.67 2.81 -1.71
CA ARG A 121 9.64 4.26 -1.97
C ARG A 121 8.58 4.68 -3.00
N LYS A 122 8.19 3.78 -3.90
CA LYS A 122 7.13 4.07 -4.90
C LYS A 122 5.77 4.34 -4.25
N PHE A 123 5.43 3.66 -3.16
CA PHE A 123 4.16 3.87 -2.47
C PHE A 123 4.10 5.26 -1.83
N VAL A 124 5.22 5.67 -1.22
CA VAL A 124 5.40 7.00 -0.65
C VAL A 124 5.37 8.07 -1.75
N ALA A 125 6.08 7.85 -2.86
CA ALA A 125 6.08 8.77 -3.99
C ALA A 125 4.67 8.99 -4.57
N VAL A 126 3.89 7.91 -4.74
CA VAL A 126 2.49 7.99 -5.18
C VAL A 126 1.62 8.76 -4.18
N ALA A 127 1.84 8.57 -2.87
CA ALA A 127 1.13 9.31 -1.82
C ALA A 127 1.45 10.81 -1.87
N SER A 128 2.72 11.16 -2.02
CA SER A 128 3.20 12.54 -2.14
C SER A 128 2.74 13.24 -3.42
N ALA A 129 2.71 12.52 -4.54
CA ALA A 129 2.33 13.08 -5.84
C ALA A 129 0.83 13.36 -5.97
N HIS A 130 0.00 12.59 -5.25
CA HIS A 130 -1.44 12.71 -5.35
C HIS A 130 -1.96 13.91 -4.52
N PRO A 131 -2.75 14.85 -5.10
CA PRO A 131 -3.17 16.09 -4.41
C PRO A 131 -3.94 15.88 -3.09
N ALA A 132 -4.64 14.75 -2.97
CA ALA A 132 -5.38 14.39 -1.76
C ALA A 132 -4.57 13.59 -0.71
N HIS A 133 -3.29 13.32 -0.96
CA HIS A 133 -2.39 12.55 -0.08
C HIS A 133 -3.06 11.29 0.53
N PRO A 134 -3.52 10.35 -0.31
CA PRO A 134 -4.26 9.19 0.16
C PRO A 134 -3.38 8.32 1.06
N PRO A 135 -3.94 7.72 2.12
CA PRO A 135 -3.15 6.91 3.03
C PRO A 135 -2.66 5.63 2.34
N ILE A 136 -1.46 5.20 2.74
CA ILE A 136 -0.88 3.92 2.38
C ILE A 136 -1.39 2.87 3.38
N LEU A 137 -2.10 1.87 2.87
CA LEU A 137 -2.46 0.71 3.67
C LEU A 137 -1.31 -0.26 3.72
N GLN A 138 -0.89 -0.55 4.94
CA GLN A 138 0.22 -1.40 5.28
C GLN A 138 -0.33 -2.51 6.19
N ALA A 139 0.14 -3.75 6.06
CA ALA A 139 -0.33 -4.84 6.91
C ALA A 139 0.51 -4.97 8.18
N ALA A 140 1.59 -5.77 8.14
CA ALA A 140 2.33 -6.17 9.34
C ALA A 140 3.86 -5.95 9.25
N ASP A 141 4.41 -5.44 8.15
CA ASP A 141 5.84 -5.08 8.09
C ASP A 141 6.22 -4.06 9.19
N SER A 142 7.03 -4.53 10.13
CA SER A 142 7.49 -3.78 11.30
C SER A 142 8.40 -2.61 10.97
N LYS A 143 9.14 -2.61 9.87
CA LYS A 143 10.06 -1.50 9.54
C LYS A 143 9.31 -0.19 9.32
N TRP A 144 8.09 -0.28 8.78
CA TRP A 144 7.24 0.87 8.55
C TRP A 144 6.84 1.59 9.84
N LEU A 145 6.93 0.95 11.02
CA LEU A 145 6.67 1.60 12.30
C LEU A 145 7.71 2.69 12.62
N ASP A 146 8.97 2.45 12.23
CA ASP A 146 10.06 3.42 12.44
C ASP A 146 9.92 4.61 11.47
N TRP A 147 9.44 4.36 10.24
CA TRP A 147 9.33 5.39 9.20
C TRP A 147 8.03 6.19 9.25
N ALA A 148 6.94 5.62 9.77
CA ALA A 148 5.62 6.27 9.77
C ALA A 148 5.59 7.65 10.45
N PRO A 149 6.28 7.90 11.58
CA PRO A 149 6.34 9.23 12.18
C PRO A 149 7.00 10.27 11.26
N ASP A 150 8.12 9.94 10.63
CA ASP A 150 8.84 10.84 9.74
C ASP A 150 8.06 11.08 8.45
N LEU A 151 7.45 10.03 7.88
CA LEU A 151 6.53 10.16 6.74
C LEU A 151 5.35 11.09 7.04
N ALA A 152 4.81 11.06 8.26
CA ALA A 152 3.71 11.92 8.66
C ALA A 152 4.10 13.41 8.67
N HIS A 153 5.36 13.75 8.98
CA HIS A 153 5.87 15.12 8.86
C HIS A 153 5.84 15.64 7.41
N HIS A 154 5.87 14.73 6.44
CA HIS A 154 5.76 15.03 5.00
C HIS A 154 4.34 14.83 4.45
N GLY A 155 3.33 14.70 5.32
CA GLY A 155 1.94 14.55 4.92
C GLY A 155 1.59 13.16 4.36
N VAL A 156 2.48 12.17 4.51
CA VAL A 156 2.24 10.79 4.08
C VAL A 156 1.71 9.98 5.25
N GLU A 157 0.41 9.64 5.19
CA GLU A 157 -0.24 8.82 6.21
C GLU A 157 -0.05 7.32 5.94
N VAL A 158 0.47 6.59 6.92
CA VAL A 158 0.54 5.12 6.90
C VAL A 158 -0.52 4.54 7.84
N ARG A 159 -1.39 3.68 7.32
CA ARG A 159 -2.45 3.00 8.07
C ARG A 159 -2.16 1.51 8.14
N PHE A 160 -1.78 1.06 9.33
CA PHE A 160 -1.57 -0.35 9.64
C PHE A 160 -2.91 -1.08 9.80
N ILE A 161 -3.14 -2.14 9.01
CA ILE A 161 -4.26 -3.06 9.17
C ILE A 161 -4.01 -3.97 10.38
N CYS A 162 -2.76 -4.39 10.59
CA CYS A 162 -2.37 -5.32 11.64
C CYS A 162 -1.30 -4.69 12.56
N LYS A 163 -1.62 -3.55 13.17
CA LYS A 163 -0.64 -2.77 13.96
C LYS A 163 -0.02 -3.57 15.10
N ASP A 164 -0.81 -4.36 15.82
CA ASP A 164 -0.32 -5.16 16.95
C ASP A 164 0.70 -6.22 16.49
N GLU A 165 0.50 -6.78 15.29
CA GLU A 165 1.45 -7.72 14.69
C GLU A 165 2.75 -7.04 14.26
N ALA A 166 2.64 -5.88 13.61
CA ALA A 166 3.81 -5.07 13.28
C ALA A 166 4.62 -4.72 14.54
N GLN A 167 3.95 -4.34 15.64
CA GLN A 167 4.59 -4.03 16.92
C GLN A 167 5.26 -5.26 17.54
N ARG A 168 4.60 -6.42 17.50
CA ARG A 168 5.19 -7.69 17.96
C ARG A 168 6.45 -8.05 17.18
N PHE A 169 6.42 -7.94 15.85
CA PHE A 169 7.60 -8.21 15.02
C PHE A 169 8.71 -7.19 15.26
N HIS A 170 8.37 -5.91 15.44
CA HIS A 170 9.33 -4.87 15.77
C HIS A 170 10.04 -5.16 17.08
N HIS A 171 9.28 -5.47 18.14
CA HIS A 171 9.83 -5.85 19.43
C HIS A 171 10.74 -7.08 19.34
N ASN A 172 10.35 -8.13 18.61
CA ASN A 172 11.17 -9.33 18.47
C ASN A 172 12.48 -9.08 17.71
N LYS A 173 12.50 -8.08 16.81
CA LYS A 173 13.64 -7.80 15.92
C LYS A 173 14.57 -6.72 16.46
N PHE A 174 14.04 -5.73 17.16
CA PHE A 174 14.74 -4.52 17.61
C PHE A 174 14.59 -4.24 19.11
N GLY A 175 13.65 -4.89 19.78
CA GLY A 175 13.51 -4.82 21.23
C GLY A 175 14.62 -5.62 21.92
N ARG A 176 15.50 -4.92 22.62
CA ARG A 176 16.29 -5.45 23.73
C ARG A 176 15.71 -4.91 25.03
#